data_AF-A0A5P8Z7E5-F1
#
_entry.id   AF-A0A5P8Z7E5-F1
#
_cell.length_a   1.000
_cell.length_b   1.000
_cell.length_c   1.000
_cell.angle_alpha   90.00
_cell.angle_beta   90.00
_cell.angle_gamma   90.00
#
_symmetry.space_group_name_H-M   'P 1'
#
loop_
_entity.id
_entity.type
_entity.pdbx_description
1 polymer ?
#
loop_
_entity_poly.entity_id
_entity_poly.type
_entity_poly.pdbx_seq_one_letter_code
_entity_poly.pdbx_strand_id
1 'polypeptide(L)'
;MVDDIEMPSELSEALRLQNEIDRAEAGQKAPVSGFTYKGVRLKSRWAVLRELEDMKRIVDAMPELMSRRLETIWCDSKAGATYTVTVKDRLWVPDMKWAVSDAIVDTVGGHNGIYIDGDTPAGMEVDPYWPDDYARDRDSTGEKSAKAPISR
;
A
#
# COMPACT_ATOMS: atom_id res chain seq x y z
N MET A 1 -20.14 -27.93 -6.68
CA MET A 1 -19.04 -28.43 -7.50
C MET A 1 -18.69 -27.28 -8.41
N VAL A 2 -17.53 -26.63 -8.19
CA VAL A 2 -17.08 -25.54 -9.07
C VAL A 2 -16.26 -26.25 -10.14
N ASP A 3 -16.69 -26.16 -11.40
CA ASP A 3 -15.93 -26.75 -12.50
C ASP A 3 -14.65 -25.94 -12.67
N ASP A 4 -13.49 -26.59 -12.56
CA ASP A 4 -12.21 -25.97 -12.85
C ASP A 4 -12.15 -25.70 -14.36
N ILE A 5 -12.31 -24.43 -14.73
CA ILE A 5 -12.18 -23.98 -16.12
C ILE A 5 -10.69 -24.06 -16.48
N GLU A 6 -10.31 -25.02 -17.32
CA GLU A 6 -8.95 -25.09 -17.86
C GLU A 6 -8.64 -23.83 -18.69
N MET A 7 -7.54 -23.16 -18.35
CA MET A 7 -7.07 -21.98 -19.06
C MET A 7 -6.38 -22.41 -20.37
N PRO A 8 -6.78 -21.88 -21.54
CA PRO A 8 -6.10 -22.16 -22.80
C PRO A 8 -4.62 -21.78 -22.74
N SER A 9 -3.74 -22.60 -23.33
CA SER A 9 -2.28 -22.39 -23.28
C SER A 9 -1.86 -21.03 -23.84
N GLU A 10 -2.44 -20.62 -24.97
CA GLU A 10 -2.16 -19.33 -25.61
C GLU A 10 -2.45 -18.15 -24.67
N LEU A 11 -3.55 -18.21 -23.91
CA LEU A 11 -3.90 -17.17 -22.93
C LEU A 11 -2.90 -17.14 -21.77
N SER A 12 -2.46 -18.30 -21.30
CA SER A 12 -1.47 -18.39 -20.21
C SER A 12 -0.12 -17.79 -20.62
N GLU A 13 0.30 -18.01 -21.86
CA GLU A 13 1.53 -17.45 -22.42
C GLU A 13 1.43 -15.93 -22.61
N ALA A 14 0.30 -15.44 -23.13
CA ALA A 14 0.05 -14.02 -23.30
C ALA A 14 0.07 -13.27 -21.95
N LEU A 15 -0.56 -13.84 -20.91
CA LEU A 15 -0.56 -13.24 -19.57
C LEU A 15 0.83 -13.23 -18.94
N ARG A 16 1.64 -14.28 -19.15
CA ARG A 16 3.03 -14.32 -18.69
C ARG A 16 3.85 -13.23 -19.38
N LEU A 17 3.73 -13.09 -20.69
CA LEU A 17 4.43 -12.07 -21.46
C LEU A 17 4.05 -10.67 -20.99
N GLN A 18 2.76 -10.39 -20.80
CA GLN A 18 2.30 -9.10 -20.28
C GLN A 18 2.90 -8.83 -18.89
N ASN A 19 2.95 -9.83 -18.02
CA ASN A 19 3.54 -9.65 -16.68
C ASN A 19 5.04 -9.34 -16.72
N GLU A 20 5.78 -9.93 -17.65
CA GLU A 20 7.20 -9.63 -17.85
C GLU A 20 7.40 -8.19 -18.34
N ILE A 21 6.54 -7.72 -19.25
CA ILE A 21 6.53 -6.32 -19.73
C ILE A 21 6.22 -5.37 -18.58
N ASP A 22 5.11 -5.59 -17.86
CA ASP A 22 4.71 -4.74 -16.72
C ASP A 22 5.83 -4.67 -15.67
N ARG A 23 6.45 -5.81 -15.37
CA ARG A 23 7.56 -5.89 -14.43
C ARG A 23 8.75 -5.09 -14.94
N ALA A 24 9.10 -5.17 -16.22
CA ALA A 24 10.21 -4.41 -16.79
C ALA A 24 9.92 -2.89 -16.76
N GLU A 25 8.68 -2.48 -17.01
CA GLU A 25 8.26 -1.08 -17.10
C GLU A 25 8.01 -0.41 -15.74
N ALA A 26 7.82 -1.17 -14.66
CA ALA A 26 7.57 -0.65 -13.32
C ALA A 26 8.76 0.12 -12.67
N GLY A 27 9.80 0.46 -13.44
CA GLY A 27 10.93 1.29 -13.00
C GLY A 27 12.17 0.50 -12.61
N GLN A 28 13.23 1.24 -12.21
CA GLN A 28 14.55 0.70 -11.91
C GLN A 28 14.50 -0.37 -10.82
N LYS A 29 15.18 -1.50 -11.05
CA LYS A 29 15.23 -2.61 -10.10
C LYS A 29 16.37 -2.46 -9.12
N ALA A 30 16.07 -2.71 -7.85
CA ALA A 30 17.04 -2.87 -6.78
C ALA A 30 17.74 -4.24 -6.90
N PRO A 31 18.97 -4.36 -6.38
CA PRO A 31 19.68 -5.64 -6.36
C PRO A 31 19.03 -6.70 -5.46
N VAL A 32 18.13 -6.27 -4.55
CA VAL A 32 17.39 -7.13 -3.64
C VAL A 32 15.90 -6.76 -3.65
N SER A 33 15.02 -7.73 -3.44
CA SER A 33 13.57 -7.51 -3.35
C SER A 33 13.12 -6.93 -2.01
N GLY A 34 14.01 -6.92 -1.02
CA GLY A 34 13.74 -6.36 0.29
C GLY A 34 14.93 -6.43 1.23
N PHE A 35 14.86 -5.69 2.33
CA PHE A 35 15.87 -5.64 3.39
C PHE A 35 15.25 -5.12 4.69
N THR A 36 15.97 -5.25 5.81
CA THR A 36 15.53 -4.70 7.09
C THR A 36 16.07 -3.29 7.27
N TYR A 37 15.19 -2.35 7.63
CA TYR A 37 15.49 -0.97 7.95
C TYR A 37 14.87 -0.59 9.30
N LYS A 38 15.68 -0.11 10.26
CA LYS A 38 15.24 0.24 11.62
C LYS A 38 14.38 -0.84 12.33
N GLY A 39 14.65 -2.12 12.03
CA GLY A 39 13.91 -3.25 12.60
C GLY A 39 12.57 -3.57 11.92
N VAL A 40 12.29 -2.94 10.77
CA VAL A 40 11.13 -3.20 9.90
C VAL A 40 11.63 -3.81 8.59
N ARG A 41 11.01 -4.90 8.14
CA ARG A 41 11.34 -5.55 6.87
C ARG A 41 10.61 -4.86 5.73
N LEU A 42 11.35 -4.25 4.80
CA LEU A 42 10.81 -3.58 3.62
C LEU A 42 10.88 -4.52 2.44
N LYS A 43 9.80 -4.64 1.65
CA LYS A 43 9.74 -5.52 0.49
C LYS A 43 8.93 -4.91 -0.65
N SER A 44 9.44 -5.02 -1.87
CA SER A 44 8.71 -4.64 -3.09
C SER A 44 8.43 -5.89 -3.92
N ARG A 45 7.20 -6.04 -4.42
CA ARG A 45 6.80 -7.20 -5.24
C ARG A 45 7.74 -7.43 -6.42
N TRP A 46 8.10 -6.37 -7.12
CA TRP A 46 8.98 -6.42 -8.29
C TRP A 46 10.39 -5.90 -8.03
N ALA A 47 10.78 -5.71 -6.76
CA ALA A 47 12.07 -5.15 -6.37
C ALA A 47 12.33 -3.75 -6.97
N VAL A 48 11.31 -2.91 -7.06
CA VAL A 48 11.44 -1.54 -7.57
C VAL A 48 12.20 -0.70 -6.55
N LEU A 49 13.30 -0.07 -6.99
CA LEU A 49 14.20 0.70 -6.12
C LEU A 49 13.47 1.88 -5.45
N ARG A 50 12.70 2.63 -6.24
CA ARG A 50 11.95 3.79 -5.74
C ARG A 50 10.97 3.42 -4.63
N GLU A 51 10.27 2.29 -4.75
CA GLU A 51 9.35 1.82 -3.72
C GLU A 51 10.07 1.46 -2.41
N LEU A 52 11.25 0.85 -2.50
CA LEU A 52 12.06 0.56 -1.32
C LEU A 52 12.55 1.84 -0.63
N GLU A 53 12.90 2.87 -1.40
CA GLU A 53 13.24 4.19 -0.86
C GLU A 53 12.05 4.89 -0.23
N ASP A 54 10.88 4.84 -0.87
CA ASP A 54 9.63 5.40 -0.34
C ASP A 54 9.27 4.71 0.99
N MET A 55 9.38 3.38 1.08
CA MET A 55 9.17 2.66 2.34
C MET A 55 10.16 3.02 3.45
N LYS A 56 11.41 3.41 3.12
CA LYS A 56 12.33 3.97 4.12
C LYS A 56 11.82 5.31 4.63
N ARG A 57 11.37 6.20 3.73
CA ARG A 57 10.82 7.51 4.08
C ARG A 57 9.58 7.36 4.97
N ILE A 58 8.70 6.40 4.65
CA ILE A 58 7.53 6.06 5.48
C ILE A 58 7.97 5.68 6.91
N VAL A 59 8.96 4.79 7.05
CA VAL A 59 9.51 4.41 8.37
C VAL A 59 10.12 5.60 9.12
N ASP A 60 10.76 6.52 8.39
CA ASP A 60 11.38 7.72 8.96
C ASP A 60 10.36 8.78 9.40
N ALA A 61 9.23 8.90 8.71
CA ALA A 61 8.16 9.85 9.03
C ALA A 61 7.28 9.40 10.21
N MET A 62 7.16 8.09 10.43
CA MET A 62 6.40 7.57 11.57
C MET A 62 7.07 7.91 12.91
N PRO A 63 6.28 8.24 13.96
CA PRO A 63 6.80 8.31 15.32
C PRO A 63 7.57 7.03 15.70
N GLU A 64 8.71 7.17 16.37
CA GLU A 64 9.63 6.05 16.65
C GLU A 64 8.94 4.87 17.37
N LEU A 65 8.04 5.18 18.31
CA LEU A 65 7.28 4.16 19.03
C LEU A 65 6.24 3.45 18.16
N MET A 66 5.80 4.05 17.04
CA MET A 66 4.91 3.40 16.07
C MET A 66 5.70 2.55 15.10
N SER A 67 6.76 3.08 14.49
CA SER A 67 7.55 2.32 13.51
C SER A 67 8.17 1.05 14.11
N ARG A 68 8.58 1.08 15.39
CA ARG A 68 9.10 -0.11 16.10
C ARG A 68 8.08 -1.25 16.24
N ARG A 69 6.78 -0.96 16.18
CA ARG A 69 5.70 -1.96 16.26
C ARG A 69 5.55 -2.73 14.95
N LEU A 70 6.05 -2.19 13.84
CA LEU A 70 5.93 -2.85 12.54
C LEU A 70 6.94 -3.99 12.42
N GLU A 71 6.49 -5.07 11.81
CA GLU A 71 7.33 -6.16 11.35
C GLU A 71 7.71 -5.96 9.89
N THR A 72 6.73 -5.70 9.02
CA THR A 72 6.93 -5.64 7.57
C THR A 72 6.13 -4.49 6.95
N ILE A 73 6.71 -3.85 5.94
CA ILE A 73 5.98 -3.06 4.95
C ILE A 73 6.26 -3.70 3.60
N TRP A 74 5.20 -4.09 2.89
CA TRP A 74 5.26 -4.67 1.56
C TRP A 74 4.50 -3.77 0.58
N CYS A 75 5.12 -3.41 -0.54
CA CYS A 75 4.49 -2.66 -1.62
C CYS A 75 4.13 -3.60 -2.78
N ASP A 76 2.86 -3.59 -3.19
CA ASP A 76 2.44 -4.26 -4.43
C ASP A 76 2.68 -3.34 -5.63
N SER A 77 3.86 -3.49 -6.25
CA SER A 77 4.24 -2.76 -7.46
C SER A 77 3.26 -2.93 -8.62
N LYS A 78 2.48 -4.03 -8.64
CA LYS A 78 1.49 -4.29 -9.69
C LYS A 78 0.21 -3.47 -9.48
N ALA A 79 -0.11 -3.11 -8.24
CA ALA A 79 -1.28 -2.30 -7.89
C ALA A 79 -0.93 -0.83 -7.65
N GLY A 80 0.37 -0.47 -7.61
CA GLY A 80 0.88 0.89 -7.53
C GLY A 80 0.58 1.57 -6.20
N ALA A 81 1.59 1.79 -5.35
CA ALA A 81 1.38 2.41 -4.03
C ALA A 81 0.26 1.75 -3.18
N THR A 82 0.04 0.45 -3.36
CA THR A 82 -0.77 -0.39 -2.47
C THR A 82 0.16 -1.07 -1.48
N TYR A 83 -0.15 -0.99 -0.19
CA TYR A 83 0.73 -1.48 0.86
C TYR A 83 0.07 -2.57 1.70
N THR A 84 0.85 -3.56 2.09
CA THR A 84 0.53 -4.46 3.20
C THR A 84 1.50 -4.18 4.34
N VAL A 85 0.97 -3.84 5.51
CA VAL A 85 1.74 -3.52 6.70
C VAL A 85 1.43 -4.56 7.77
N THR A 86 2.44 -5.29 8.22
CA THR A 86 2.29 -6.27 9.30
C THR A 86 2.81 -5.69 10.60
N VAL A 87 1.97 -5.71 11.64
CA VAL A 87 2.32 -5.32 13.00
C VAL A 87 2.82 -6.55 13.76
N LYS A 88 3.88 -6.38 14.56
CA LYS A 88 4.39 -7.43 15.45
C LYS A 88 3.33 -7.84 16.46
N ASP A 89 3.33 -9.13 16.81
CA ASP A 89 2.47 -9.70 17.85
C ASP A 89 2.46 -8.86 19.13
N ARG A 90 1.26 -8.65 19.68
CA ARG A 90 0.97 -7.95 20.94
C ARG A 90 1.39 -6.48 20.96
N LEU A 91 1.77 -5.93 19.80
CA LEU A 91 2.15 -4.53 19.65
C LEU A 91 1.12 -3.71 18.86
N TRP A 92 -0.04 -4.28 18.55
CA TRP A 92 -1.15 -3.54 17.98
C TRP A 92 -1.60 -2.37 18.87
N VAL A 93 -1.97 -1.25 18.24
CA VAL A 93 -2.65 -0.12 18.88
C VAL A 93 -3.75 0.43 17.97
N PRO A 94 -4.86 0.98 18.50
CA PRO A 94 -5.98 1.45 17.68
C PRO A 94 -5.61 2.50 16.62
N ASP A 95 -4.64 3.37 16.92
CA ASP A 95 -4.24 4.47 16.02
C ASP A 95 -3.29 4.03 14.90
N MET A 96 -2.92 2.74 14.85
CA MET A 96 -1.93 2.23 13.88
C MET A 96 -2.28 2.59 12.44
N LYS A 97 -3.57 2.48 12.07
CA LYS A 97 -4.01 2.76 10.70
C LYS A 97 -3.81 4.22 10.28
N TRP A 98 -4.02 5.15 11.21
CA TRP A 98 -3.86 6.57 10.95
C TRP A 98 -2.38 6.92 10.87
N ALA A 99 -1.58 6.42 11.82
CA ALA A 99 -0.14 6.64 11.82
C ALA A 99 0.55 6.14 10.53
N VAL A 100 0.10 4.99 10.01
CA VAL A 100 0.62 4.42 8.75
C VAL A 100 0.15 5.23 7.54
N SER A 101 -1.15 5.55 7.44
CA SER A 101 -1.70 6.32 6.33
C SER A 101 -1.11 7.73 6.26
N ASP A 102 -1.05 8.45 7.37
CA ASP A 102 -0.47 9.80 7.44
C ASP A 102 1.00 9.80 7.01
N ALA A 103 1.80 8.84 7.49
CA ALA A 103 3.20 8.73 7.08
C ALA A 103 3.37 8.44 5.58
N ILE A 104 2.48 7.66 4.97
CA ILE A 104 2.49 7.41 3.53
C ILE A 104 2.07 8.68 2.76
N VAL A 105 1.01 9.35 3.18
CA VAL A 105 0.55 10.59 2.55
C VAL A 105 1.63 11.67 2.62
N ASP A 106 2.26 11.86 3.77
CA ASP A 106 3.28 12.89 3.97
C ASP A 106 4.56 12.66 3.16
N THR A 107 4.88 11.41 2.83
CA THR A 107 6.16 11.06 2.18
C THR A 107 6.04 10.67 0.71
N VAL A 108 4.94 10.03 0.33
CA VAL A 108 4.68 9.51 -1.02
C VAL A 108 3.61 10.35 -1.73
N GLY A 109 2.76 11.05 -0.97
CA GLY A 109 1.67 11.87 -1.50
C GLY A 109 0.33 11.14 -1.64
N GLY A 110 0.26 9.84 -1.36
CA GLY A 110 -0.99 9.08 -1.43
C GLY A 110 -0.80 7.57 -1.53
N HIS A 111 -1.90 6.82 -1.55
CA HIS A 111 -1.90 5.36 -1.67
C HIS A 111 -3.18 4.81 -2.32
N ASN A 112 -3.06 3.65 -2.98
CA ASN A 112 -4.19 2.93 -3.59
C ASN A 112 -4.88 1.96 -2.62
N GLY A 113 -4.49 1.99 -1.35
CA GLY A 113 -5.04 1.16 -0.29
C GLY A 113 -3.95 0.62 0.61
N ILE A 114 -4.30 0.42 1.88
CA ILE A 114 -3.40 -0.17 2.86
C ILE A 114 -4.14 -1.30 3.55
N TYR A 115 -3.57 -2.49 3.49
CA TYR A 115 -3.97 -3.61 4.34
C TYR A 115 -3.04 -3.68 5.53
N ILE A 116 -3.59 -3.63 6.74
CA ILE A 116 -2.83 -3.72 7.99
C ILE A 116 -3.18 -5.04 8.68
N ASP A 117 -2.19 -5.90 8.76
CA ASP A 117 -2.27 -7.20 9.40
C ASP A 117 -1.66 -7.14 10.82
N GLY A 118 -2.22 -7.92 11.72
CA GLY A 118 -1.86 -7.94 13.14
C GLY A 118 -2.63 -9.00 13.91
N ASP A 119 -2.29 -9.20 15.17
CA ASP A 119 -2.88 -10.24 16.01
C ASP A 119 -4.31 -9.93 16.44
N THR A 120 -4.61 -8.70 16.89
CA THR A 120 -6.00 -8.28 17.19
C THR A 120 -6.18 -6.76 17.18
N PRO A 121 -7.13 -6.21 16.40
CA PRO A 121 -7.89 -6.86 15.34
C PRO A 121 -7.01 -7.16 14.12
N ALA A 122 -7.16 -8.37 13.59
CA ALA A 122 -6.52 -8.76 12.34
C ALA A 122 -7.27 -8.14 11.14
N GLY A 123 -6.52 -7.72 10.13
CA GLY A 123 -7.06 -7.26 8.85
C GLY A 123 -7.87 -5.97 8.93
N MET A 124 -7.18 -4.85 9.13
CA MET A 124 -7.77 -3.53 8.87
C MET A 124 -7.43 -3.05 7.47
N GLU A 125 -8.43 -2.46 6.80
CA GLU A 125 -8.24 -1.81 5.51
C GLU A 125 -8.32 -0.29 5.68
N VAL A 126 -7.47 0.42 4.95
CA VAL A 126 -7.53 1.87 4.77
C VAL A 126 -7.85 2.12 3.30
N ASP A 127 -8.94 2.85 3.07
CA ASP A 127 -9.38 3.25 1.74
C ASP A 127 -8.29 4.03 1.00
N PRO A 128 -8.28 4.01 -0.35
CA PRO A 128 -7.36 4.82 -1.13
C PRO A 128 -7.39 6.30 -0.73
N TYR A 129 -6.21 6.94 -0.75
CA TYR A 129 -6.08 8.39 -0.60
C TYR A 129 -5.39 8.97 -1.83
N TRP A 130 -6.16 9.70 -2.62
CA TRP A 130 -5.69 10.42 -3.81
C TRP A 130 -5.87 11.93 -3.57
N PRO A 131 -4.80 12.75 -3.56
CA PRO A 131 -4.87 14.17 -3.19
C PRO A 131 -5.92 14.98 -3.95
N ASP A 132 -6.08 14.72 -5.24
CA ASP A 132 -6.98 15.47 -6.12
C ASP A 132 -8.47 15.25 -5.79
N ASP A 133 -8.83 14.11 -5.19
CA ASP A 133 -10.21 13.82 -4.79
C ASP A 133 -10.66 14.68 -3.61
N TYR A 134 -9.72 15.13 -2.77
CA TYR A 134 -9.98 15.93 -1.57
C TYR A 134 -9.63 17.42 -1.73
N ALA A 135 -8.89 17.79 -2.77
CA ALA A 135 -8.62 19.19 -3.10
C ALA A 135 -9.89 19.95 -3.55
N ARG A 136 -10.85 19.25 -4.18
CA ARG A 136 -12.13 19.84 -4.64
C ARG A 136 -13.07 20.28 -3.51
N ASP A 137 -12.88 19.78 -2.29
CA ASP A 137 -13.71 20.12 -1.13
C ASP A 137 -13.12 21.30 -0.31
N ARG A 138 -11.93 21.80 -0.68
CA ARG A 138 -11.27 22.94 0.00
C ARG A 138 -11.34 24.25 -0.78
N ASP A 139 -12.23 24.36 -1.76
CA ASP A 139 -12.46 25.64 -2.43
C ASP A 139 -13.37 26.55 -1.57
N SER A 140 -12.70 27.24 -0.64
CA SER A 140 -12.86 28.64 -0.20
C SER A 140 -14.22 29.36 -0.15
N THR A 141 -15.36 28.68 -0.05
CA THR A 141 -16.62 29.27 0.43
C THR A 141 -17.35 28.29 1.33
N GLY A 142 -17.43 28.60 2.63
CA GLY A 142 -17.98 27.72 3.67
C GLY A 142 -19.49 27.48 3.60
N GLU A 143 -19.98 26.88 2.52
CA GLU A 143 -21.30 26.25 2.47
C GLU A 143 -21.14 24.73 2.35
N LYS A 144 -21.56 24.03 3.40
CA LYS A 144 -21.68 22.57 3.38
C LYS A 144 -22.78 22.18 2.39
N SER A 145 -22.40 21.84 1.17
CA SER A 145 -23.32 21.19 0.25
C SER A 145 -23.51 19.74 0.71
N ALA A 146 -24.68 19.44 1.29
CA ALA A 146 -25.04 18.11 1.72
C ALA A 146 -25.03 17.16 0.50
N LYS A 147 -24.12 16.17 0.49
CA LYS A 147 -24.19 15.07 -0.47
C LYS A 147 -25.53 14.33 -0.25
N ALA A 148 -26.41 14.41 -1.25
CA ALA A 148 -27.61 13.58 -1.29
C ALA A 148 -27.21 12.10 -1.41
N PRO A 149 -27.94 11.18 -0.76
CA PRO A 149 -27.61 9.76 -0.81
C PRO A 149 -27.86 9.24 -2.22
N ILE A 150 -26.82 8.66 -2.83
CA ILE A 150 -26.96 7.90 -4.07
C ILE A 150 -27.57 6.56 -3.70
N SER A 151 -28.85 6.37 -4.00
CA SER A 151 -29.46 5.04 -4.00
C SER A 151 -28.93 4.22 -5.16
N ARG A 152 -28.46 3.01 -4.86
CA ARG A 152 -28.55 1.84 -5.73
C ARG A 152 -29.16 0.69 -4.95
#